data_AF-A0A3P1T929-F1
#
_entry.id   AF-A0A3P1T929-F1
#
_cell.length_a   1.000
_cell.length_b   1.000
_cell.length_c   1.000
_cell.angle_alpha   90.00
_cell.angle_beta   90.00
_cell.angle_gamma   90.00
#
_symmetry.space_group_name_H-M   'P 1'
#
loop_
_entity.id
_entity.type
_entity.pdbx_description
1 polymer ?
#
loop_
_entity_poly.entity_id
_entity_poly.type
_entity_poly.pdbx_seq_one_letter_code
_entity_poly.pdbx_strand_id
1 'polypeptide(L)'
;MDWTPTGTGHELTIRDGAIIARNDKGKELASVPPKAKRSQAFDDLDALLSFLHQHDLEAGAEVERWLLRSLPVPRVLLAEVWADESWRSWLHDLVIATDDGVAGFLRSADEKGLGIVDLDGESVTITAERVLLPHPALLEDLEDLREFSVELGIKQRLDQLFREVHRKPADLEAATTELNDWAGGEFQELRFATGRARSAGFKVSGGYATCVCFEEGEPVTARYWIGADYPEAETVTGDLHWTVADQVIPVAEVGPLAYSEGVRMAAHIFAGRKVAKEEDE
;
A
#
# COMPACT_ATOMS: atom_id res chain seq x y z
N MET A 1 -0.02 12.19 -24.75
CA MET A 1 0.74 13.45 -24.58
C MET A 1 1.42 13.82 -25.89
N ASP A 2 1.52 15.10 -26.17
CA ASP A 2 2.16 15.63 -27.38
C ASP A 2 3.67 15.77 -27.21
N TRP A 3 4.40 15.80 -28.33
CA TRP A 3 5.84 16.00 -28.35
C TRP A 3 6.21 17.49 -28.26
N THR A 4 7.11 17.83 -27.34
CA THR A 4 7.58 19.20 -27.08
C THR A 4 8.92 19.45 -27.77
N PRO A 5 9.02 20.41 -28.71
CA PRO A 5 10.27 20.74 -29.37
C PRO A 5 11.30 21.37 -28.42
N THR A 6 12.56 20.95 -28.52
CA THR A 6 13.66 21.48 -27.68
C THR A 6 14.45 22.62 -28.33
N GLY A 7 14.26 22.87 -29.63
CA GLY A 7 15.14 23.73 -30.43
C GLY A 7 16.52 23.12 -30.74
N THR A 8 16.79 21.87 -30.34
CA THR A 8 18.09 21.20 -30.53
C THR A 8 18.10 20.12 -31.63
N GLY A 9 17.06 20.08 -32.47
CA GLY A 9 16.83 18.99 -33.43
C GLY A 9 16.19 17.73 -32.81
N HIS A 10 15.67 17.86 -31.58
CA HIS A 10 15.00 16.80 -30.84
C HIS A 10 13.68 17.30 -30.25
N GLU A 11 12.77 16.37 -30.02
CA GLU A 11 11.52 16.60 -29.31
C GLU A 11 11.44 15.63 -28.12
N LEU A 12 10.76 16.06 -27.05
CA LEU A 12 10.62 15.32 -25.80
C LEU A 12 9.15 15.07 -25.47
N THR A 13 8.86 13.98 -24.76
CA THR A 13 7.54 13.75 -24.13
C THR A 13 7.75 12.91 -22.88
N ILE A 14 6.77 12.88 -21.99
CA ILE A 14 6.67 11.84 -20.97
C ILE A 14 5.96 10.63 -21.57
N ARG A 15 6.49 9.44 -21.31
CA ARG A 15 5.83 8.16 -21.57
C ARG A 15 6.30 7.16 -20.53
N ASP A 16 5.39 6.34 -20.02
CA ASP A 16 5.68 5.27 -19.05
C ASP A 16 6.51 5.77 -17.85
N GLY A 17 6.17 6.97 -17.35
CA GLY A 17 6.86 7.57 -16.19
C GLY A 17 8.28 8.07 -16.45
N ALA A 18 8.68 8.25 -17.72
CA ALA A 18 10.00 8.75 -18.08
C ALA A 18 9.95 9.80 -19.20
N ILE A 19 10.90 10.74 -19.19
CA ILE A 19 11.12 11.64 -20.32
C ILE A 19 11.89 10.88 -21.41
N ILE A 20 11.27 10.77 -22.58
CA ILE A 20 11.87 10.16 -23.77
C ILE A 20 12.13 11.22 -24.84
N ALA A 21 13.03 10.90 -25.77
CA ALA A 21 13.41 11.80 -26.86
C ALA A 21 13.22 11.13 -28.22
N ARG A 22 12.89 11.94 -29.23
CA ARG A 22 13.00 11.55 -30.64
C ARG A 22 13.77 12.59 -31.44
N ASN A 23 14.34 12.19 -32.56
CA ASN A 23 15.00 13.10 -33.50
C ASN A 23 14.01 13.77 -34.47
N ASP A 24 14.52 14.68 -35.29
CA ASP A 24 13.83 15.38 -36.38
C ASP A 24 13.14 14.48 -37.42
N LYS A 25 13.56 13.22 -37.54
CA LYS A 25 12.93 12.19 -38.39
C LYS A 25 11.86 11.37 -37.67
N GLY A 26 11.53 11.73 -36.43
CA GLY A 26 10.54 11.04 -35.60
C GLY A 26 11.04 9.73 -34.97
N LYS A 27 12.34 9.40 -35.08
CA LYS A 27 12.90 8.19 -34.50
C LYS A 27 13.15 8.39 -33.01
N GLU A 28 12.53 7.55 -32.17
CA GLU A 28 12.78 7.51 -30.74
C GLU A 28 14.22 7.06 -30.44
N LEU A 29 14.81 7.67 -29.44
CA LEU A 29 16.19 7.49 -29.03
C LEU A 29 16.25 6.67 -27.73
N ALA A 30 17.34 5.92 -27.56
CA ALA A 30 17.56 5.12 -26.36
C ALA A 30 17.74 5.96 -25.08
N SER A 31 18.11 7.23 -25.22
CA SER A 31 18.24 8.15 -24.10
C SER A 31 18.08 9.60 -24.55
N VAL A 32 17.75 10.49 -23.62
CA VAL A 32 17.65 11.93 -23.87
C VAL A 32 19.05 12.50 -24.12
N PRO A 33 19.31 13.11 -25.30
CA PRO A 33 20.62 13.67 -25.62
C PRO A 33 21.04 14.81 -24.67
N PRO A 34 22.35 14.98 -24.37
CA PRO A 34 22.82 16.01 -23.44
C PRO A 34 22.41 17.45 -23.79
N LYS A 35 22.28 17.77 -25.09
CA LYS A 35 21.81 19.09 -25.53
C LYS A 35 20.33 19.30 -25.23
N ALA A 36 19.50 18.27 -25.43
CA ALA A 36 18.08 18.31 -25.12
C ALA A 36 17.82 18.40 -23.61
N LYS A 37 18.63 17.71 -22.79
CA LYS A 37 18.55 17.79 -21.31
C LYS A 37 18.80 19.19 -20.72
N ARG A 38 19.40 20.11 -21.48
CA ARG A 38 19.67 21.49 -21.05
C ARG A 38 18.65 22.49 -21.60
N SER A 39 17.58 22.00 -22.21
CA SER A 39 16.54 22.84 -22.79
C SER A 39 15.44 23.11 -21.76
N GLN A 40 14.77 24.25 -21.87
CA GLN A 40 13.60 24.58 -21.04
C GLN A 40 12.52 23.50 -21.14
N ALA A 41 12.32 22.91 -22.31
CA ALA A 41 11.38 21.82 -22.53
C ALA A 41 11.69 20.57 -21.67
N PHE A 42 12.98 20.32 -21.37
CA PHE A 42 13.34 19.24 -20.46
C PHE A 42 13.01 19.62 -19.01
N ASP A 43 13.38 20.83 -18.57
CA ASP A 43 13.13 21.30 -17.21
C ASP A 43 11.62 21.32 -16.89
N ASP A 44 10.79 21.76 -17.83
CA ASP A 44 9.32 21.79 -17.68
C ASP A 44 8.73 20.38 -17.60
N LEU A 45 9.22 19.44 -18.43
CA LEU A 45 8.78 18.05 -18.40
C LEU A 45 9.29 17.32 -17.14
N ASP A 46 10.47 17.67 -16.62
CA ASP A 46 11.03 17.08 -15.40
C ASP A 46 10.23 17.51 -14.16
N ALA A 47 9.86 18.79 -14.11
CA ALA A 47 8.95 19.31 -13.09
C ALA A 47 7.56 18.67 -13.18
N LEU A 48 7.00 18.53 -14.39
CA LEU A 48 5.73 17.84 -14.60
C LEU A 48 5.81 16.36 -14.21
N LEU A 49 6.89 15.67 -14.58
CA LEU A 49 7.09 14.27 -14.23
C LEU A 49 7.17 14.07 -12.72
N SER A 50 7.91 14.94 -12.03
CA SER A 50 8.00 14.95 -10.56
C SER A 50 6.63 15.15 -9.92
N PHE A 51 5.82 16.06 -10.45
CA PHE A 51 4.44 16.27 -10.01
C PHE A 51 3.58 15.02 -10.22
N LEU A 52 3.65 14.38 -11.40
CA LEU A 52 2.88 13.17 -11.71
C LEU A 52 3.27 12.00 -10.78
N HIS A 53 4.56 11.82 -10.49
CA HIS A 53 5.02 10.81 -9.53
C HIS A 53 4.49 11.08 -8.12
N GLN A 54 4.50 12.34 -7.69
CA GLN A 54 3.98 12.71 -6.37
C GLN A 54 2.46 12.47 -6.29
N HIS A 55 1.70 12.90 -7.29
CA HIS A 55 0.24 12.67 -7.38
C HIS A 55 -0.10 11.18 -7.36
N ASP A 56 0.67 10.38 -8.09
CA ASP A 56 0.50 8.94 -8.16
C ASP A 56 0.73 8.24 -6.81
N LEU A 57 1.73 8.70 -6.04
CA LEU A 57 1.96 8.25 -4.67
C LEU A 57 0.82 8.68 -3.72
N GLU A 58 0.31 9.89 -3.87
CA GLU A 58 -0.80 10.41 -3.07
C GLU A 58 -2.10 9.65 -3.32
N ALA A 59 -2.42 9.34 -4.58
CA ALA A 59 -3.56 8.50 -4.95
C ALA A 59 -3.45 7.12 -4.30
N GLY A 60 -2.28 6.46 -4.43
CA GLY A 60 -2.06 5.14 -3.81
C GLY A 60 -2.20 5.16 -2.29
N ALA A 61 -1.64 6.18 -1.63
CA ALA A 61 -1.73 6.34 -0.18
C ALA A 61 -3.18 6.58 0.30
N GLU A 62 -4.01 7.22 -0.50
CA GLU A 62 -5.43 7.43 -0.16
C GLU A 62 -6.27 6.17 -0.40
N VAL A 63 -6.00 5.41 -1.47
CA VAL A 63 -6.65 4.09 -1.69
C VAL A 63 -6.26 3.10 -0.58
N GLU A 64 -4.98 3.03 -0.19
CA GLU A 64 -4.55 2.21 0.95
C GLU A 64 -5.22 2.68 2.25
N ARG A 65 -5.41 4.00 2.43
CA ARG A 65 -6.13 4.53 3.58
C ARG A 65 -7.58 4.06 3.62
N TRP A 66 -8.29 4.03 2.50
CA TRP A 66 -9.66 3.52 2.47
C TRP A 66 -9.73 2.06 2.92
N LEU A 67 -8.75 1.24 2.51
CA LEU A 67 -8.60 -0.15 2.91
C LEU A 67 -8.25 -0.31 4.41
N LEU A 68 -7.23 0.39 4.91
CA LEU A 68 -6.76 0.27 6.30
C LEU A 68 -7.73 0.86 7.33
N ARG A 69 -8.62 1.74 6.88
CA ARG A 69 -9.59 2.42 7.75
C ARG A 69 -11.02 1.91 7.56
N SER A 70 -11.24 0.94 6.67
CA SER A 70 -12.57 0.46 6.29
C SER A 70 -13.55 1.60 5.99
N LEU A 71 -13.07 2.66 5.32
CA LEU A 71 -13.87 3.85 5.06
C LEU A 71 -14.86 3.58 3.92
N PRO A 72 -16.17 3.84 4.11
CA PRO A 72 -17.10 3.84 3.01
C PRO A 72 -16.71 4.90 1.98
N VAL A 73 -16.47 4.45 0.75
CA VAL A 73 -16.09 5.29 -0.39
C VAL A 73 -17.35 5.61 -1.19
N PRO A 74 -17.75 6.89 -1.30
CA PRO A 74 -18.91 7.26 -2.11
C PRO A 74 -18.70 6.90 -3.59
N ARG A 75 -19.73 6.35 -4.24
CA ARG A 75 -19.72 6.04 -5.68
C ARG A 75 -19.38 7.26 -6.53
N VAL A 76 -19.92 8.42 -6.14
CA VAL A 76 -19.65 9.69 -6.83
C VAL A 76 -18.17 10.05 -6.79
N LEU A 77 -17.48 9.78 -5.68
CA LEU A 77 -16.05 10.02 -5.58
C LEU A 77 -15.27 9.07 -6.51
N LEU A 78 -15.62 7.78 -6.53
CA LEU A 78 -15.01 6.80 -7.43
C LEU A 78 -15.18 7.21 -8.90
N ALA A 79 -16.37 7.67 -9.29
CA ALA A 79 -16.64 8.15 -10.65
C ALA A 79 -15.79 9.37 -11.02
N GLU A 80 -15.64 10.36 -10.12
CA GLU A 80 -14.82 11.55 -10.35
C GLU A 80 -13.34 11.20 -10.54
N VAL A 81 -12.79 10.32 -9.71
CA VAL A 81 -11.36 9.97 -9.78
C VAL A 81 -11.05 8.97 -10.90
N TRP A 82 -12.05 8.29 -11.47
CA TRP A 82 -11.82 7.24 -12.48
C TRP A 82 -11.23 7.75 -13.81
N ALA A 83 -11.49 9.02 -14.13
CA ALA A 83 -10.93 9.66 -15.32
C ALA A 83 -9.42 9.87 -15.20
N ASP A 84 -8.91 9.96 -13.97
CA ASP A 84 -7.49 10.09 -13.66
C ASP A 84 -6.81 8.71 -13.71
N GLU A 85 -5.77 8.60 -14.53
CA GLU A 85 -5.07 7.34 -14.75
C GLU A 85 -4.36 6.83 -13.50
N SER A 86 -3.80 7.71 -12.66
CA SER A 86 -3.13 7.32 -11.42
C SER A 86 -4.13 6.66 -10.49
N TRP A 87 -5.26 7.32 -10.21
CA TRP A 87 -6.33 6.77 -9.38
C TRP A 87 -6.91 5.48 -9.94
N ARG A 88 -7.25 5.47 -11.23
CA ARG A 88 -7.77 4.27 -11.89
C ARG A 88 -6.80 3.10 -11.80
N SER A 89 -5.48 3.32 -11.94
CA SER A 89 -4.49 2.25 -11.83
C SER A 89 -4.41 1.61 -10.45
N TRP A 90 -4.70 2.37 -9.40
CA TRP A 90 -4.74 1.89 -8.02
C TRP A 90 -6.07 1.20 -7.65
N LEU A 91 -7.18 1.60 -8.30
CA LEU A 91 -8.54 1.13 -8.00
C LEU A 91 -9.00 -0.02 -8.88
N HIS A 92 -8.54 -0.06 -10.13
CA HIS A 92 -8.85 -1.13 -11.06
C HIS A 92 -8.45 -2.46 -10.43
N ASP A 93 -9.30 -3.47 -10.60
CA ASP A 93 -9.09 -4.83 -10.10
C ASP A 93 -9.16 -4.99 -8.59
N LEU A 94 -9.46 -3.94 -7.81
CA LEU A 94 -9.73 -4.11 -6.38
C LEU A 94 -11.08 -4.79 -6.16
N VAL A 95 -11.11 -5.69 -5.17
CA VAL A 95 -12.35 -6.22 -4.61
C VAL A 95 -13.05 -5.10 -3.89
N ILE A 96 -14.33 -4.92 -4.18
CA ILE A 96 -15.21 -4.00 -3.47
C ILE A 96 -16.35 -4.75 -2.79
N ALA A 97 -16.80 -4.23 -1.66
CA ALA A 97 -17.94 -4.74 -0.92
C ALA A 97 -19.03 -3.68 -0.78
N THR A 98 -20.27 -4.14 -0.69
CA THR A 98 -21.45 -3.33 -0.35
C THR A 98 -21.98 -3.77 1.01
N ASP A 99 -23.07 -3.16 1.46
CA ASP A 99 -23.75 -3.58 2.70
C ASP A 99 -24.28 -5.04 2.61
N ASP A 100 -24.44 -5.58 1.39
CA ASP A 100 -24.86 -6.97 1.13
C ASP A 100 -23.69 -7.97 1.04
N GLY A 101 -22.44 -7.51 1.22
CA GLY A 101 -21.23 -8.33 1.15
C GLY A 101 -20.34 -8.02 -0.06
N VAL A 102 -19.43 -8.95 -0.38
CA VAL A 102 -18.50 -8.80 -1.50
C VAL A 102 -19.27 -8.71 -2.81
N ALA A 103 -19.05 -7.63 -3.55
CA ALA A 103 -19.73 -7.42 -4.83
C ALA A 103 -18.91 -7.98 -6.00
N GLY A 104 -17.59 -7.75 -6.02
CA GLY A 104 -16.72 -8.21 -7.10
C GLY A 104 -15.51 -7.31 -7.32
N PHE A 105 -14.88 -7.45 -8.49
CA PHE A 105 -13.69 -6.72 -8.90
C PHE A 105 -14.04 -5.47 -9.70
N LEU A 106 -13.58 -4.30 -9.27
CA LEU A 106 -13.87 -3.02 -9.90
C LEU A 106 -13.21 -2.89 -11.27
N ARG A 107 -14.01 -2.64 -12.32
CA ARG A 107 -13.55 -2.47 -13.72
C ARG A 107 -13.85 -1.09 -14.30
N SER A 108 -14.88 -0.42 -13.80
CA SER A 108 -15.22 0.95 -14.22
C SER A 108 -16.01 1.68 -13.14
N ALA A 109 -15.92 3.01 -13.15
CA ALA A 109 -16.79 3.87 -12.36
C ALA A 109 -17.21 5.09 -13.20
N ASP A 110 -18.51 5.33 -13.29
CA ASP A 110 -19.08 6.49 -13.96
C ASP A 110 -20.37 6.96 -13.29
N GLU A 111 -21.02 7.97 -13.87
CA GLU A 111 -22.26 8.55 -13.36
C GLU A 111 -23.41 7.51 -13.26
N LYS A 112 -23.38 6.44 -14.06
CA LYS A 112 -24.42 5.40 -14.11
C LYS A 112 -24.20 4.33 -13.04
N GLY A 113 -22.95 4.05 -12.67
CA GLY A 113 -22.67 3.00 -11.69
C GLY A 113 -21.20 2.62 -11.59
N LEU A 114 -20.95 1.56 -10.81
CA LEU A 114 -19.67 0.86 -10.77
C LEU A 114 -19.81 -0.40 -11.60
N GLY A 115 -19.04 -0.52 -12.68
CA GLY A 115 -18.93 -1.77 -13.42
C GLY A 115 -17.95 -2.69 -12.70
N ILE A 116 -18.40 -3.90 -12.40
CA ILE A 116 -17.62 -4.93 -11.73
C ILE A 116 -17.63 -6.23 -12.54
N VAL A 117 -16.68 -7.11 -12.26
CA VAL A 117 -16.82 -8.54 -12.51
C VAL A 117 -17.19 -9.19 -11.18
N ASP A 118 -18.36 -9.79 -11.10
CA ASP A 118 -18.81 -10.49 -9.89
C ASP A 118 -18.11 -11.85 -9.71
N LEU A 119 -18.46 -12.56 -8.65
CA LEU A 119 -17.84 -13.84 -8.29
C LEU A 119 -18.20 -14.99 -9.23
N ASP A 120 -19.25 -14.83 -10.04
CA ASP A 120 -19.63 -15.77 -11.09
C ASP A 120 -18.91 -15.46 -12.42
N GLY A 121 -18.13 -14.38 -12.47
CA GLY A 121 -17.41 -13.93 -13.67
C GLY A 121 -18.27 -13.09 -14.62
N GLU A 122 -19.47 -12.70 -14.20
CA GLU A 122 -20.35 -11.86 -14.99
C GLU A 122 -19.98 -10.37 -14.84
N SER A 123 -20.08 -9.64 -15.93
CA SER A 123 -19.89 -8.19 -15.90
C SER A 123 -21.21 -7.51 -15.55
N VAL A 124 -21.29 -6.93 -14.35
CA VAL A 124 -22.50 -6.27 -13.84
C VAL A 124 -22.22 -4.82 -13.48
N THR A 125 -23.27 -4.00 -13.44
CA THR A 125 -23.19 -2.61 -12.97
C THR A 125 -23.99 -2.46 -11.69
N ILE A 126 -23.32 -2.06 -10.61
CA ILE A 126 -23.96 -1.80 -9.33
C ILE A 126 -24.15 -0.29 -9.12
N THR A 127 -25.21 0.08 -8.40
CA THR A 127 -25.60 1.48 -8.15
C THR A 127 -25.56 1.87 -6.68
N ALA A 128 -24.95 1.03 -5.83
CA ALA A 128 -24.76 1.32 -4.42
C ALA A 128 -24.15 2.73 -4.21
N GLU A 129 -24.69 3.49 -3.26
CA GLU A 129 -24.25 4.88 -3.02
C GLU A 129 -22.81 4.96 -2.51
N ARG A 130 -22.36 3.91 -1.82
CA ARG A 130 -21.03 3.75 -1.25
C ARG A 130 -20.60 2.29 -1.31
N VAL A 131 -19.30 2.08 -1.36
CA VAL A 131 -18.67 0.75 -1.29
C VAL A 131 -17.52 0.77 -0.31
N LEU A 132 -17.09 -0.40 0.15
CA LEU A 132 -15.89 -0.59 0.92
C LEU A 132 -14.79 -1.19 0.03
N LEU A 133 -13.54 -0.86 0.36
CA LEU A 133 -12.37 -1.62 -0.08
C LEU A 133 -11.99 -2.56 1.08
N PRO A 134 -12.55 -3.78 1.16
CA PRO A 134 -12.32 -4.64 2.30
C PRO A 134 -10.83 -5.00 2.43
N HIS A 135 -10.32 -4.95 3.65
CA HIS A 135 -9.02 -5.52 3.99
C HIS A 135 -9.10 -7.06 3.88
N PRO A 136 -8.07 -7.76 3.36
CA PRO A 136 -8.12 -9.21 3.17
C PRO A 136 -8.34 -10.01 4.48
N ALA A 137 -7.88 -9.50 5.62
CA ALA A 137 -8.17 -10.10 6.94
C ALA A 137 -9.67 -10.12 7.32
N LEU A 138 -10.51 -9.36 6.63
CA LEU A 138 -11.97 -9.30 6.80
C LEU A 138 -12.72 -10.15 5.77
N LEU A 139 -12.03 -10.76 4.81
CA LEU A 139 -12.63 -11.58 3.77
C LEU A 139 -12.65 -13.05 4.21
N GLU A 140 -13.85 -13.61 4.39
CA GLU A 140 -14.02 -15.03 4.76
C GLU A 140 -13.54 -15.96 3.63
N ASP A 141 -13.91 -15.65 2.39
CA ASP A 141 -13.58 -16.43 1.19
C ASP A 141 -12.31 -15.90 0.47
N LEU A 142 -11.31 -15.44 1.23
CA LEU A 142 -10.09 -14.84 0.68
C LEU A 142 -9.35 -15.77 -0.29
N GLU A 143 -9.27 -17.06 0.00
CA GLU A 143 -8.56 -18.02 -0.86
C GLU A 143 -9.28 -18.23 -2.19
N ASP A 144 -10.61 -18.33 -2.17
CA ASP A 144 -11.42 -18.44 -3.39
C ASP A 144 -11.28 -17.18 -4.25
N LEU A 145 -11.27 -15.99 -3.63
CA LEU A 145 -11.01 -14.72 -4.32
C LEU A 145 -9.61 -14.66 -4.92
N ARG A 146 -8.60 -15.21 -4.24
CA ARG A 146 -7.22 -15.29 -4.77
C ARG A 146 -7.15 -16.22 -5.97
N GLU A 147 -7.71 -17.42 -5.87
CA GLU A 147 -7.76 -18.38 -6.98
C GLU A 147 -8.43 -17.75 -8.20
N PHE A 148 -9.63 -17.19 -8.01
CA PHE A 148 -10.38 -16.55 -9.08
C PHE A 148 -9.65 -15.33 -9.69
N SER A 149 -8.92 -14.55 -8.87
CA SER A 149 -8.11 -13.44 -9.38
C SER A 149 -7.00 -13.92 -10.33
N VAL A 150 -6.39 -15.07 -10.04
CA VAL A 150 -5.36 -15.67 -10.91
C VAL A 150 -5.98 -16.14 -12.22
N GLU A 151 -7.13 -16.82 -12.16
CA GLU A 151 -7.85 -17.30 -13.36
C GLU A 151 -8.24 -16.16 -14.31
N LEU A 152 -8.73 -15.05 -13.75
CA LEU A 152 -9.11 -13.85 -14.50
C LEU A 152 -7.91 -12.98 -14.95
N GLY A 153 -6.68 -13.33 -14.55
CA GLY A 153 -5.48 -12.54 -14.86
C GLY A 153 -5.48 -11.15 -14.23
N ILE A 154 -6.16 -11.00 -13.09
CA ILE A 154 -6.32 -9.75 -12.34
C ILE A 154 -4.97 -9.29 -11.81
N LYS A 155 -4.71 -7.99 -11.92
CA LYS A 155 -3.47 -7.37 -11.43
C LYS A 155 -3.79 -6.14 -10.61
N GLN A 156 -3.66 -6.28 -9.30
CA GLN A 156 -3.86 -5.20 -8.37
C GLN A 156 -2.53 -4.48 -8.14
N ARG A 157 -2.55 -3.14 -8.23
CA ARG A 157 -1.39 -2.33 -7.91
C ARG A 157 -1.22 -2.15 -6.40
N LEU A 158 -2.34 -1.93 -5.70
CA LEU A 158 -2.39 -2.12 -4.26
C LEU A 158 -2.46 -3.61 -3.99
N ASP A 159 -1.56 -4.11 -3.15
CA ASP A 159 -1.62 -5.50 -2.71
C ASP A 159 -2.81 -5.66 -1.75
N GLN A 160 -4.01 -5.92 -2.28
CA GLN A 160 -5.21 -6.16 -1.48
C GLN A 160 -5.37 -7.65 -1.23
N LEU A 161 -5.50 -8.47 -2.28
CA LEU A 161 -5.73 -9.91 -2.12
C LEU A 161 -4.50 -10.67 -1.63
N PHE A 162 -3.32 -10.33 -2.13
CA PHE A 162 -2.09 -11.07 -1.81
C PHE A 162 -1.31 -10.49 -0.63
N ARG A 163 -1.83 -9.42 -0.01
CA ARG A 163 -1.29 -8.88 1.23
C ARG A 163 -1.28 -9.96 2.29
N GLU A 164 -0.16 -10.03 2.99
CA GLU A 164 0.06 -11.01 4.05
C GLU A 164 -0.99 -10.85 5.16
N VAL A 165 -1.71 -11.94 5.45
CA VAL A 165 -2.76 -11.97 6.47
C VAL A 165 -2.30 -12.84 7.63
N HIS A 166 -2.33 -12.27 8.83
CA HIS A 166 -2.08 -12.99 10.07
C HIS A 166 -3.38 -13.10 10.86
N ARG A 167 -3.77 -14.34 11.17
CA ARG A 167 -4.96 -14.61 11.98
C ARG A 167 -4.58 -14.70 13.45
N LYS A 168 -5.42 -14.12 14.31
CA LYS A 168 -5.26 -14.20 15.77
C LYS A 168 -5.41 -15.67 16.23
N PRO A 169 -4.47 -16.22 17.03
CA PRO A 169 -4.59 -17.56 17.59
C PRO A 169 -5.86 -17.71 18.42
N ALA A 170 -6.53 -18.86 18.28
CA ALA A 170 -7.78 -19.13 19.00
C ALA A 170 -7.56 -19.42 20.50
N ASP A 171 -6.36 -19.81 20.88
CA ASP A 171 -5.94 -20.21 22.23
C ASP A 171 -5.20 -19.09 22.99
N LEU A 172 -5.23 -17.86 22.49
CA LEU A 172 -4.60 -16.73 23.14
C LEU A 172 -5.22 -16.46 24.52
N GLU A 173 -4.38 -16.32 25.54
CA GLU A 173 -4.84 -16.00 26.89
C GLU A 173 -5.50 -14.62 26.92
N ALA A 174 -6.66 -14.52 27.58
CA ALA A 174 -7.45 -13.28 27.59
C ALA A 174 -6.71 -12.07 28.19
N ALA A 175 -5.71 -12.32 29.04
CA ALA A 175 -4.91 -11.28 29.68
C ALA A 175 -3.64 -10.90 28.91
N THR A 176 -3.35 -11.53 27.76
CA THR A 176 -2.17 -11.19 26.95
C THR A 176 -2.30 -9.77 26.40
N THR A 177 -1.36 -8.90 26.75
CA THR A 177 -1.29 -7.51 26.29
C THR A 177 -0.17 -7.24 25.30
N GLU A 178 0.76 -8.19 25.16
CA GLU A 178 1.95 -8.07 24.31
C GLU A 178 2.28 -9.40 23.63
N LEU A 179 2.84 -9.33 22.43
CA LEU A 179 3.42 -10.45 21.71
C LEU A 179 4.94 -10.27 21.65
N ASN A 180 5.65 -11.35 21.95
CA ASN A 180 7.11 -11.37 22.03
C ASN A 180 7.76 -12.25 20.94
N ASP A 181 6.98 -12.78 19.99
CA ASP A 181 7.46 -13.61 18.88
C ASP A 181 8.52 -12.90 18.01
N TRP A 182 8.49 -11.57 17.99
CA TRP A 182 9.43 -10.71 17.27
C TRP A 182 10.37 -9.93 18.21
N ALA A 183 10.43 -10.28 19.50
CA ALA A 183 11.42 -9.70 20.41
C ALA A 183 12.82 -10.29 20.18
N GLY A 184 13.86 -9.60 20.64
CA GLY A 184 15.24 -10.10 20.59
C GLY A 184 15.92 -9.99 19.23
N GLY A 185 15.34 -9.28 18.28
CA GLY A 185 15.92 -9.08 16.95
C GLY A 185 17.02 -8.03 16.98
N GLU A 186 18.27 -8.47 16.86
CA GLU A 186 19.43 -7.56 16.90
C GLU A 186 19.64 -6.85 15.55
N PHE A 187 19.88 -5.54 15.61
CA PHE A 187 20.35 -4.74 14.49
C PHE A 187 21.69 -4.10 14.82
N GLN A 188 22.57 -4.01 13.82
CA GLN A 188 23.86 -3.35 13.99
C GLN A 188 23.69 -1.87 14.35
N GLU A 189 22.67 -1.23 13.78
CA GLU A 189 22.38 0.18 14.02
C GLU A 189 20.86 0.41 13.98
N LEU A 190 20.33 1.24 14.90
CA LEU A 190 18.91 1.61 14.96
C LEU A 190 18.39 2.18 13.63
N ARG A 191 19.23 2.88 12.87
CA ARG A 191 18.85 3.42 11.55
C ARG A 191 18.43 2.33 10.56
N PHE A 192 18.89 1.09 10.72
CA PHE A 192 18.48 -0.02 9.85
C PHE A 192 17.06 -0.48 10.15
N ALA A 193 16.71 -0.66 11.44
CA ALA A 193 15.34 -0.96 11.83
C ALA A 193 14.38 0.19 11.46
N THR A 194 14.80 1.43 11.72
CA THR A 194 14.03 2.64 11.38
C THR A 194 13.84 2.81 9.88
N GLY A 195 14.90 2.59 9.09
CA GLY A 195 14.86 2.67 7.63
C GLY A 195 13.91 1.64 7.04
N ARG A 196 13.95 0.41 7.57
CA ARG A 196 13.05 -0.69 7.16
C ARG A 196 11.59 -0.41 7.48
N ALA A 197 11.30 0.11 8.68
CA ALA A 197 9.95 0.52 9.05
C ALA A 197 9.41 1.59 8.09
N ARG A 198 10.21 2.64 7.84
CA ARG A 198 9.83 3.76 6.96
C ARG A 198 9.67 3.35 5.50
N SER A 199 10.55 2.49 4.98
CA SER A 199 10.44 1.99 3.60
C SER A 199 9.19 1.16 3.37
N ALA A 200 8.63 0.56 4.42
CA ALA A 200 7.37 -0.17 4.38
C ALA A 200 6.14 0.69 4.72
N GLY A 201 6.29 2.03 4.82
CA GLY A 201 5.20 2.97 5.07
C GLY A 201 4.83 3.17 6.55
N PHE A 202 5.54 2.54 7.49
CA PHE A 202 5.26 2.69 8.92
C PHE A 202 5.87 3.97 9.51
N LYS A 203 5.17 4.56 10.48
CA LYS A 203 5.68 5.71 11.24
C LYS A 203 6.55 5.22 12.39
N VAL A 204 7.61 5.97 12.70
CA VAL A 204 8.48 5.71 13.86
C VAL A 204 8.38 6.87 14.84
N SER A 205 8.03 6.59 16.09
CA SER A 205 7.91 7.58 17.16
C SER A 205 8.17 6.96 18.53
N GLY A 206 8.96 7.65 19.37
CA GLY A 206 9.21 7.24 20.76
C GLY A 206 9.87 5.86 20.91
N GLY A 207 10.64 5.43 19.92
CA GLY A 207 11.29 4.11 19.87
C GLY A 207 10.41 2.98 19.34
N TYR A 208 9.19 3.29 18.88
CA TYR A 208 8.26 2.32 18.31
C TYR A 208 8.06 2.57 16.82
N ALA A 209 8.02 1.49 16.04
CA ALA A 209 7.29 1.48 14.77
C ALA A 209 5.79 1.39 15.06
N THR A 210 4.98 2.11 14.27
CA THR A 210 3.53 2.24 14.51
C THR A 210 2.74 2.04 13.24
N CYS A 211 1.63 1.32 13.36
CA CYS A 211 0.61 1.12 12.33
C CYS A 211 -0.76 1.46 12.92
N VAL A 212 -1.47 2.41 12.30
CA VAL A 212 -2.80 2.83 12.76
C VAL A 212 -3.84 2.24 11.81
N CYS A 213 -4.71 1.42 12.37
CA CYS A 213 -5.83 0.77 11.71
C CYS A 213 -7.14 1.23 12.32
N PHE A 214 -8.27 0.97 11.67
CA PHE A 214 -9.58 1.27 12.25
C PHE A 214 -10.42 0.01 12.32
N GLU A 215 -10.97 -0.24 13.50
CA GLU A 215 -11.92 -1.32 13.79
C GLU A 215 -13.22 -0.64 14.21
N GLU A 216 -14.32 -0.90 13.50
CA GLU A 216 -15.63 -0.27 13.75
C GLU A 216 -15.59 1.28 13.83
N GLY A 217 -14.64 1.91 13.12
CA GLY A 217 -14.45 3.36 13.11
C GLY A 217 -13.61 3.90 14.29
N GLU A 218 -13.16 3.05 15.21
CA GLU A 218 -12.24 3.39 16.29
C GLU A 218 -10.78 3.15 15.87
N PRO A 219 -9.87 4.12 16.08
CA PRO A 219 -8.46 3.93 15.76
C PRO A 219 -7.78 2.99 16.77
N VAL A 220 -7.23 1.89 16.26
CA VAL A 220 -6.37 0.95 17.00
C VAL A 220 -4.94 1.09 16.48
N THR A 221 -3.98 1.35 17.37
CA THR A 221 -2.57 1.56 17.00
C THR A 221 -1.73 0.37 17.44
N ALA A 222 -1.18 -0.38 16.48
CA ALA A 222 -0.12 -1.34 16.76
C ALA A 222 1.19 -0.58 17.02
N ARG A 223 1.94 -0.99 18.04
CA ARG A 223 3.22 -0.42 18.45
C ARG A 223 4.23 -1.55 18.63
N TYR A 224 5.34 -1.47 17.91
CA TYR A 224 6.40 -2.45 17.97
C TYR A 224 7.73 -1.80 18.34
N TRP A 225 8.34 -2.25 19.44
CA TRP A 225 9.58 -1.65 19.93
C TRP A 225 10.75 -1.96 19.00
N ILE A 226 11.43 -0.91 18.55
CA ILE A 226 12.61 -1.00 17.68
C ILE A 226 13.84 -0.29 18.26
N GLY A 227 13.72 0.38 19.41
CA GLY A 227 14.80 1.10 20.10
C GLY A 227 14.71 2.62 20.03
N ALA A 228 15.25 3.31 21.04
CA ALA A 228 15.12 4.77 21.23
C ALA A 228 16.48 5.51 21.38
N ASP A 229 17.59 4.86 21.07
CA ASP A 229 18.94 5.42 21.19
C ASP A 229 19.35 6.23 19.92
N TYR A 230 20.62 6.61 19.80
CA TYR A 230 21.16 7.26 18.61
C TYR A 230 21.09 6.35 17.37
N PRO A 231 20.95 6.91 16.16
CA PRO A 231 20.79 6.13 14.93
C PRO A 231 21.89 5.08 14.69
N GLU A 232 23.12 5.34 15.13
CA GLU A 232 24.30 4.49 14.99
C GLU A 232 24.47 3.47 16.12
N ALA A 233 23.64 3.52 17.16
CA ALA A 233 23.70 2.58 18.27
C ALA A 233 23.13 1.21 17.88
N GLU A 234 23.72 0.14 18.40
CA GLU A 234 23.13 -1.20 18.32
C GLU A 234 21.75 -1.20 18.99
N THR A 235 20.85 -2.03 18.48
CA THR A 235 19.50 -2.12 19.04
C THR A 235 18.93 -3.53 18.96
N VAL A 236 17.95 -3.79 19.82
CA VAL A 236 17.26 -5.07 19.94
C VAL A 236 15.77 -4.78 19.93
N THR A 237 15.03 -5.47 19.06
CA THR A 237 13.57 -5.35 19.02
C THR A 237 12.92 -5.91 20.28
N GLY A 238 11.74 -5.40 20.60
CA GLY A 238 11.01 -5.75 21.82
C GLY A 238 9.60 -6.23 21.52
N ASP A 239 8.67 -5.86 22.39
CA ASP A 239 7.28 -6.27 22.33
C ASP A 239 6.51 -5.61 21.17
N LEU A 240 5.50 -6.33 20.69
CA LEU A 240 4.39 -5.81 19.89
C LEU A 240 3.14 -5.75 20.77
N HIS A 241 2.52 -4.58 20.87
CA HIS A 241 1.24 -4.37 21.56
C HIS A 241 0.32 -3.43 20.79
N TRP A 242 -0.93 -3.30 21.22
CA TRP A 242 -1.92 -2.41 20.62
C TRP A 242 -2.44 -1.41 21.64
N THR A 243 -2.74 -0.21 21.17
CA THR A 243 -3.36 0.84 21.99
C THR A 243 -4.62 1.42 21.35
N VAL A 244 -5.55 1.81 22.23
CA VAL A 244 -6.74 2.61 21.91
C VAL A 244 -6.74 3.81 22.85
N ALA A 245 -6.88 5.02 22.31
CA ALA A 245 -6.76 6.26 23.07
C ALA A 245 -5.50 6.29 23.99
N ASP A 246 -4.37 5.83 23.46
CA ASP A 246 -3.07 5.69 24.15
C ASP A 246 -3.03 4.73 25.35
N GLN A 247 -4.06 3.90 25.54
CA GLN A 247 -4.09 2.83 26.56
C GLN A 247 -3.85 1.48 25.91
N VAL A 248 -2.99 0.66 26.51
CA VAL A 248 -2.74 -0.72 26.06
C VAL A 248 -4.01 -1.55 26.28
N ILE A 249 -4.41 -2.28 25.25
CA ILE A 249 -5.57 -3.18 25.28
C ILE A 249 -5.13 -4.66 25.20
N PRO A 250 -5.91 -5.60 25.75
CA PRO A 250 -5.67 -7.03 25.54
C PRO A 250 -5.67 -7.38 24.05
N VAL A 251 -4.74 -8.25 23.62
CA VAL A 251 -4.66 -8.73 22.24
C VAL A 251 -5.94 -9.47 21.82
N ALA A 252 -6.64 -10.08 22.79
CA ALA A 252 -7.95 -10.69 22.56
C ALA A 252 -9.02 -9.69 22.07
N GLU A 253 -8.93 -8.41 22.44
CA GLU A 253 -9.85 -7.34 22.04
C GLU A 253 -9.48 -6.70 20.69
N VAL A 254 -8.29 -6.99 20.16
CA VAL A 254 -7.85 -6.46 18.87
C VAL A 254 -8.60 -7.17 17.74
N GLY A 255 -9.20 -6.37 16.85
CA GLY A 255 -9.88 -6.85 15.65
C GLY A 255 -8.92 -7.46 14.61
N PRO A 256 -9.44 -8.23 13.64
CA PRO A 256 -8.63 -9.00 12.70
C PRO A 256 -7.76 -8.13 11.78
N LEU A 257 -8.22 -6.93 11.39
CA LEU A 257 -7.47 -6.02 10.53
C LEU A 257 -6.28 -5.44 11.30
N ALA A 258 -6.52 -4.85 12.48
CA ALA A 258 -5.48 -4.25 13.31
C ALA A 258 -4.46 -5.29 13.80
N TYR A 259 -4.92 -6.51 14.12
CA TYR A 259 -4.04 -7.62 14.47
C TYR A 259 -3.13 -7.99 13.30
N SER A 260 -3.72 -8.24 12.13
CA SER A 260 -2.97 -8.65 10.93
C SER A 260 -1.91 -7.63 10.54
N GLU A 261 -2.26 -6.35 10.54
CA GLU A 261 -1.33 -5.28 10.15
C GLU A 261 -0.23 -5.02 11.19
N GLY A 262 -0.55 -5.16 12.49
CA GLY A 262 0.45 -5.09 13.55
C GLY A 262 1.48 -6.21 13.45
N VAL A 263 1.01 -7.44 13.22
CA VAL A 263 1.89 -8.60 13.02
C VAL A 263 2.72 -8.46 11.75
N ARG A 264 2.10 -8.07 10.62
CA ARG A 264 2.81 -7.83 9.35
C ARG A 264 3.93 -6.80 9.51
N MET A 265 3.67 -5.71 10.26
CA MET A 265 4.69 -4.71 10.59
C MET A 265 5.85 -5.32 11.39
N ALA A 266 5.55 -6.02 12.49
CA ALA A 266 6.58 -6.60 13.35
C ALA A 266 7.41 -7.66 12.61
N ALA A 267 6.75 -8.58 11.89
CA ALA A 267 7.38 -9.61 11.07
C ALA A 267 8.27 -9.00 9.98
N HIS A 268 7.77 -8.01 9.24
CA HIS A 268 8.54 -7.34 8.21
C HIS A 268 9.80 -6.75 8.79
N ILE A 269 9.71 -5.96 9.87
CA ILE A 269 10.86 -5.31 10.50
C ILE A 269 11.83 -6.35 11.05
N PHE A 270 11.36 -7.31 11.85
CA PHE A 270 12.16 -8.37 12.46
C PHE A 270 12.93 -9.23 11.45
N ALA A 271 12.40 -9.44 10.25
CA ALA A 271 13.11 -10.15 9.19
C ALA A 271 14.42 -9.45 8.74
N GLY A 272 14.61 -8.17 9.07
CA GLY A 272 15.84 -7.41 8.78
C GLY A 272 16.95 -7.55 9.84
N ARG A 273 16.72 -8.31 10.92
CA ARG A 273 17.68 -8.51 12.00
C ARG A 273 18.94 -9.25 11.52
N LYS A 274 20.02 -9.18 12.31
CA LYS A 274 21.19 -10.05 12.14
C LYS A 274 20.75 -11.52 12.26
N VAL A 275 21.14 -12.35 11.30
CA VAL A 275 20.99 -13.81 11.38
C VAL A 275 22.35 -14.38 11.68
N ALA A 276 22.46 -15.18 12.75
CA ALA A 276 23.69 -15.91 13.04
C ALA A 276 24.00 -16.82 11.83
N LYS A 277 25.23 -16.76 11.32
CA LYS A 277 25.67 -17.76 10.35
C LYS A 277 25.80 -19.07 11.11
N GLU A 278 25.09 -20.10 10.69
CA GLU A 278 25.39 -21.47 11.13
C GLU A 278 26.86 -21.71 10.75
N GLU A 279 27.71 -21.93 11.76
CA GLU A 279 29.05 -22.44 11.52
C GLU A 279 28.87 -23.88 11.04
N ASP A 280 29.21 -24.15 9.79
CA ASP A 280 29.26 -25.52 9.24
C ASP A 280 30.18 -26.37 10.14
N GLU A 281 29.60 -27.24 10.96
CA GLU A 281 30.32 -28.29 11.71
C GLU A 281 30.82 -29.42 10.79
#